data_AF-A0A9D7EPL1-F1
#
_entry.id   AF-A0A9D7EPL1-F1
#
_cell.length_a   1.000
_cell.length_b   1.000
_cell.length_c   1.000
_cell.angle_alpha   90.00
_cell.angle_beta   90.00
_cell.angle_gamma   90.00
#
_symmetry.space_group_name_H-M   'P 1'
#
loop_
_entity.id
_entity.type
_entity.pdbx_description
1 polymer ?
#
loop_
_entity_poly.entity_id
_entity_poly.type
_entity_poly.pdbx_seq_one_letter_code
_entity_poly.pdbx_strand_id
1 'polypeptide(L)'
;MITPTKKAKLLSSLKDYKKKILDKNISELDESGTRLMINFFLTDVLGFQALDEVKTEYMIKGTYADYVVQLNGIRHFLVEVKAYSLELSEKHLRQTVNYGANEGIEWALLTNGRSFDFYKILFNKPIESRKVFSIDLTNVSNYKSAIEYLQYIHRDAIVKKSLKQLWNRCEALDPVNIASILFSKEITNAIKKLIKSKYNEKCDDEELRQSLNRLVLEKINPEQVKPYKSSKKEKTPKKEKVANLNSAVEHVIEQIVENTNPDSPILS
;
A
#
# COMPACT_ATOMS: atom_id res chain seq x y z
N MET A 1 0.76 -0.14 16.97
CA MET A 1 -0.48 0.52 16.50
C MET A 1 -0.97 1.57 17.51
N ILE A 2 -1.74 2.56 17.04
CA ILE A 2 -2.41 3.56 17.88
C ILE A 2 -3.67 2.99 18.55
N THR A 3 -4.20 3.65 19.57
CA THR A 3 -5.43 3.21 20.27
C THR A 3 -6.66 3.41 19.37
N PRO A 4 -7.79 2.70 19.62
CA PRO A 4 -9.03 2.88 18.86
C PRO A 4 -9.51 4.33 18.82
N THR A 5 -9.44 5.05 19.95
CA THR A 5 -9.78 6.47 20.04
C THR A 5 -8.90 7.33 19.14
N LYS A 6 -7.57 7.09 19.14
CA LYS A 6 -6.64 7.82 18.27
C LYS A 6 -6.85 7.47 16.80
N LYS A 7 -7.22 6.23 16.49
CA LYS A 7 -7.58 5.80 15.12
C LYS A 7 -8.84 6.51 14.61
N ALA A 8 -9.84 6.68 15.47
CA ALA A 8 -11.03 7.47 15.15
C ALA A 8 -10.68 8.96 14.94
N LYS A 9 -9.81 9.52 15.78
CA LYS A 9 -9.30 10.89 15.60
C LYS A 9 -8.54 11.06 14.29
N LEU A 10 -7.64 10.12 13.95
CA LEU A 10 -6.92 10.11 12.68
C LEU A 10 -7.88 10.09 11.47
N LEU A 11 -8.94 9.28 11.52
CA LEU A 11 -9.97 9.28 10.49
C LEU A 11 -10.69 10.64 10.38
N SER A 12 -10.99 11.28 11.50
CA SER A 12 -11.56 12.63 11.51
C SER A 12 -10.60 13.65 10.89
N SER A 13 -9.35 13.69 11.34
CA SER A 13 -8.32 14.58 10.79
C SER A 13 -8.13 14.39 9.29
N LEU A 14 -8.19 13.14 8.79
CA LEU A 14 -8.07 12.85 7.36
C LEU A 14 -9.27 13.40 6.56
N LYS A 15 -10.49 13.30 7.09
CA LYS A 15 -11.69 13.90 6.48
C LYS A 15 -11.60 15.42 6.48
N ASP A 16 -11.10 16.01 7.57
CA ASP A 16 -10.90 17.45 7.68
C ASP A 16 -9.82 17.94 6.70
N TYR A 17 -8.73 17.18 6.54
CA TYR A 17 -7.70 17.42 5.54
C TYR A 17 -8.30 17.46 4.13
N LYS A 18 -9.12 16.46 3.77
CA LYS A 18 -9.83 16.46 2.49
C LYS A 18 -10.65 17.73 2.29
N LYS A 19 -11.51 18.07 3.24
CA LYS A 19 -12.41 19.21 3.15
C LYS A 19 -11.67 20.55 3.06
N LYS A 20 -10.59 20.71 3.83
CA LYS A 20 -9.86 21.98 3.92
C LYS A 20 -8.85 22.18 2.80
N ILE A 21 -8.30 21.09 2.29
CA ILE A 21 -7.19 21.08 1.36
C ILE A 21 -7.68 20.47 0.02
N LEU A 22 -7.88 19.16 -0.06
CA LEU A 22 -8.11 18.46 -1.34
C LEU A 22 -9.37 18.88 -2.11
N ASP A 23 -10.45 19.28 -1.43
CA ASP A 23 -11.72 19.65 -2.06
C ASP A 23 -11.78 21.12 -2.52
N LYS A 24 -10.79 21.93 -2.15
CA LYS A 24 -10.61 23.23 -2.81
C LYS A 24 -10.14 22.94 -4.23
N ASN A 25 -10.47 23.78 -5.22
CA ASN A 25 -10.03 23.62 -6.62
C ASN A 25 -8.50 23.77 -6.75
N ILE A 26 -7.76 22.82 -6.20
CA ILE A 26 -6.31 22.70 -6.17
C ILE A 26 -5.94 21.87 -7.40
N SER A 27 -6.03 22.43 -8.59
CA SER A 27 -5.59 21.74 -9.81
C SER A 27 -4.12 22.06 -10.15
N GLU A 28 -3.56 23.14 -9.61
CA GLU A 28 -2.30 23.72 -10.10
C GLU A 28 -1.38 24.22 -8.98
N LEU A 29 -1.22 23.48 -7.89
CA LEU A 29 -0.14 23.80 -6.94
C LEU A 29 1.20 23.34 -7.51
N ASP A 30 2.14 24.28 -7.51
CA ASP A 30 3.55 24.00 -7.65
C ASP A 30 4.09 23.22 -6.44
N GLU A 31 5.36 22.84 -6.48
CA GLU A 31 5.98 22.05 -5.40
C GLU A 31 5.90 22.77 -4.04
N SER A 32 6.10 24.09 -4.03
CA SER A 32 6.02 24.92 -2.82
C SER A 32 4.62 24.90 -2.20
N GLY A 33 3.57 25.01 -3.03
CA GLY A 33 2.19 24.87 -2.61
C GLY A 33 1.89 23.49 -2.04
N THR A 34 2.35 22.42 -2.72
CA THR A 34 2.18 21.05 -2.20
C THR A 34 2.91 20.86 -0.87
N ARG A 35 4.11 21.44 -0.69
CA ARG A 35 4.83 21.37 0.59
C ARG A 35 4.00 21.91 1.75
N LEU A 36 3.25 23.00 1.58
CA LEU A 36 2.35 23.50 2.62
C LEU A 36 1.26 22.49 3.01
N MET A 37 0.70 21.79 2.01
CA MET A 37 -0.27 20.71 2.26
C MET A 37 0.36 19.58 3.06
N ILE A 38 1.59 19.18 2.70
CA ILE A 38 2.31 18.10 3.36
C ILE A 38 2.69 18.48 4.79
N ASN A 39 3.09 19.73 5.04
CA ASN A 39 3.36 20.19 6.40
C ASN A 39 2.11 20.03 7.28
N PHE A 40 0.94 20.49 6.81
CA PHE A 40 -0.33 20.29 7.51
C PHE A 40 -0.68 18.80 7.69
N PHE A 41 -0.41 17.96 6.69
CA PHE A 41 -0.64 16.52 6.81
C PHE A 41 0.22 15.89 7.93
N LEU A 42 1.51 16.21 7.96
CA LEU A 42 2.42 15.69 8.99
C LEU A 42 2.00 16.17 10.39
N THR A 43 1.60 17.43 10.54
CA THR A 43 1.24 18.00 11.84
C THR A 43 -0.17 17.62 12.29
N ASP A 44 -1.19 17.94 11.50
CA ASP A 44 -2.60 17.88 11.91
C ASP A 44 -3.23 16.50 11.69
N VAL A 45 -2.71 15.74 10.73
CA VAL A 45 -3.19 14.37 10.45
C VAL A 45 -2.35 13.33 11.18
N LEU A 46 -1.02 13.36 11.03
CA LEU A 46 -0.14 12.37 11.68
C LEU A 46 0.29 12.74 13.11
N GLY A 47 0.02 13.97 13.53
CA GLY A 47 0.20 14.42 14.91
C GLY A 47 1.61 14.85 15.28
N PHE A 48 2.52 15.06 14.32
CA PHE A 48 3.89 15.50 14.58
C PHE A 48 3.94 16.97 15.02
N GLN A 49 4.92 17.30 15.86
CA GLN A 49 5.16 18.68 16.27
C GLN A 49 5.96 19.43 15.19
N ALA A 50 5.38 20.54 14.71
CA ALA A 50 6.07 21.44 13.78
C ALA A 50 7.38 21.95 14.38
N LEU A 51 8.38 22.19 13.54
CA LEU A 51 9.72 22.66 13.88
C LEU A 51 10.56 21.69 14.72
N ASP A 52 9.99 20.96 15.67
CA ASP A 52 10.71 20.04 16.54
C ASP A 52 10.88 18.66 15.90
N GLU A 53 9.78 18.10 15.41
CA GLU A 53 9.69 16.73 14.88
C GLU A 53 9.61 16.69 13.35
N VAL A 54 9.14 17.78 12.74
CA VAL A 54 9.13 17.99 11.28
C VAL A 54 10.20 19.01 10.94
N LYS A 55 11.35 18.53 10.41
CA LYS A 55 12.45 19.39 9.95
C LYS A 55 12.34 19.60 8.45
N THR A 56 12.30 20.86 8.02
CA THR A 56 12.28 21.27 6.61
C THR A 56 13.69 21.47 6.07
N GLU A 57 13.88 21.33 4.75
CA GLU A 57 15.13 21.65 4.04
C GLU A 57 16.36 21.10 4.76
N TYR A 58 16.34 19.79 5.00
CA TYR A 58 17.40 19.16 5.77
C TYR A 58 18.61 18.86 4.87
N MET A 59 19.76 19.47 5.18
CA MET A 59 20.99 19.31 4.40
C MET A 59 21.59 17.91 4.57
N ILE A 60 21.76 17.20 3.46
CA ILE A 60 22.41 15.90 3.35
C ILE A 60 23.45 15.99 2.24
N LYS A 61 24.74 15.94 2.62
CA LYS A 61 25.90 15.97 1.70
C LYS A 61 25.83 17.07 0.62
N GLY A 62 25.45 18.29 1.00
CA GLY A 62 25.41 19.44 0.08
C GLY A 62 24.13 19.57 -0.75
N THR A 63 23.13 18.73 -0.48
CA THR A 63 21.79 18.82 -1.09
C THR A 63 20.72 18.72 0.00
N TYR A 64 19.44 18.92 -0.32
CA TYR A 64 18.39 19.08 0.68
C TYR A 64 17.24 18.09 0.47
N ALA A 65 16.81 17.45 1.55
CA ALA A 65 15.53 16.74 1.59
C ALA A 65 14.41 17.71 2.00
N ASP A 66 13.22 17.60 1.40
CA ASP A 66 12.10 18.49 1.71
C ASP A 66 11.74 18.41 3.20
N TYR A 67 11.57 17.19 3.72
CA TYR A 67 11.37 16.97 5.15
C TYR A 67 12.13 15.76 5.71
N VAL A 68 12.52 15.88 6.97
CA VAL A 68 12.89 14.77 7.85
C VAL A 68 11.91 14.73 9.01
N VAL A 69 11.28 13.58 9.22
CA VAL A 69 10.50 13.33 10.44
C VAL A 69 11.39 12.66 11.48
N GLN A 70 11.49 13.28 12.65
CA GLN A 70 12.31 12.83 13.77
C GLN A 70 11.54 12.88 15.09
N LEU A 71 11.87 12.00 16.02
CA LEU A 71 11.34 12.01 17.39
C LEU A 71 12.49 11.77 18.36
N ASN A 72 12.60 12.61 19.40
CA ASN A 72 13.65 12.50 20.42
C ASN A 72 15.07 12.40 19.82
N GLY A 73 15.33 13.19 18.76
CA GLY A 73 16.61 13.20 18.04
C GLY A 73 16.85 12.01 17.09
N ILE A 74 15.93 11.03 17.03
CA ILE A 74 16.02 9.88 16.13
C ILE A 74 15.24 10.20 14.85
N ARG A 75 15.92 10.14 13.71
CA ARG A 75 15.31 10.34 12.38
C ARG A 75 14.62 9.06 11.94
N HIS A 76 13.34 9.16 11.58
CA HIS A 76 12.50 7.99 11.30
C HIS A 76 12.25 7.78 9.82
N PHE A 77 11.90 8.83 9.08
CA PHE A 77 11.70 8.77 7.63
C PHE A 77 11.91 10.13 6.97
N LEU A 78 12.28 10.09 5.70
CA LEU A 78 12.35 11.24 4.80
C LEU A 78 11.01 11.46 4.12
N VAL A 79 10.69 12.71 3.76
CA VAL A 79 9.56 13.03 2.89
C VAL A 79 10.09 13.81 1.69
N GLU A 80 9.72 13.33 0.51
CA GLU A 80 9.99 13.94 -0.78
C GLU A 80 8.65 14.39 -1.38
N VAL A 81 8.57 15.66 -1.73
CA VAL A 81 7.36 16.28 -2.26
C VAL A 81 7.55 16.59 -3.74
N LYS A 82 6.48 16.44 -4.51
CA LYS A 82 6.39 16.85 -5.90
C LYS A 82 5.21 17.78 -6.12
N ALA A 83 5.24 18.52 -7.23
CA ALA A 83 4.10 19.33 -7.65
C ALA A 83 2.82 18.49 -7.73
N TYR A 84 1.68 19.09 -7.40
CA TYR A 84 0.41 18.38 -7.23
C TYR A 84 -0.05 17.65 -8.51
N SER A 85 0.20 18.29 -9.66
CA SER A 85 -0.13 17.79 -10.99
C SER A 85 0.79 16.67 -11.48
N LEU A 86 1.95 16.45 -10.85
CA LEU A 86 2.94 15.46 -11.29
C LEU A 86 2.52 14.05 -10.84
N GLU A 87 2.61 13.07 -11.74
CA GLU A 87 2.49 11.66 -11.37
C GLU A 87 3.75 11.17 -10.67
N LEU A 88 3.58 10.37 -9.62
CA LEU A 88 4.71 9.83 -8.85
C LEU A 88 5.40 8.70 -9.62
N SER A 89 6.72 8.71 -9.62
CA SER A 89 7.54 7.69 -10.28
C SER A 89 8.76 7.34 -9.44
N GLU A 90 9.34 6.16 -9.66
CA GLU A 90 10.56 5.73 -8.96
C GLU A 90 11.77 6.64 -9.25
N LYS A 91 11.78 7.34 -10.39
CA LYS A 91 12.82 8.33 -10.69
C LYS A 91 12.85 9.44 -9.64
N HIS A 92 11.68 9.86 -9.16
CA HIS A 92 11.55 10.87 -8.12
C HIS A 92 12.07 10.38 -6.76
N LEU A 93 12.07 9.07 -6.51
CA LEU A 93 12.50 8.47 -5.24
C LEU A 93 14.03 8.34 -5.12
N ARG A 94 14.76 8.29 -6.25
CA ARG A 94 16.21 7.97 -6.26
C ARG A 94 17.04 8.87 -5.35
N GLN A 95 16.74 10.17 -5.35
CA GLN A 95 17.42 11.16 -4.53
C GLN A 95 17.19 10.89 -3.03
N THR A 96 15.93 10.70 -2.64
CA THR A 96 15.51 10.36 -1.27
C THR A 96 16.10 9.02 -0.80
N VAL A 97 16.24 8.03 -1.68
CA VAL A 97 16.90 6.75 -1.36
C VAL A 97 18.37 6.95 -1.06
N ASN A 98 19.07 7.75 -1.87
CA ASN A 98 20.48 8.07 -1.63
C ASN A 98 20.66 8.83 -0.31
N TYR A 99 19.75 9.75 0.01
CA TYR A 99 19.73 10.44 1.30
C TYR A 99 19.55 9.49 2.47
N GLY A 100 18.56 8.61 2.38
CA GLY A 100 18.30 7.64 3.43
C GLY A 100 19.49 6.73 3.66
N ALA A 101 20.11 6.22 2.59
CA ALA A 101 21.31 5.39 2.69
C ALA A 101 22.52 6.12 3.30
N ASN A 102 22.69 7.41 2.99
CA ASN A 102 23.79 8.21 3.54
C ASN A 102 23.62 8.54 5.03
N GLU A 103 22.38 8.75 5.48
CA GLU A 103 22.06 9.14 6.86
C GLU A 103 21.60 7.97 7.75
N GLY A 104 21.56 6.75 7.21
CA GLY A 104 21.05 5.58 7.92
C GLY A 104 19.53 5.61 8.16
N ILE A 105 18.78 6.40 7.38
CA ILE A 105 17.32 6.48 7.44
C ILE A 105 16.73 5.46 6.47
N GLU A 106 16.03 4.47 7.01
CA GLU A 106 15.58 3.32 6.21
C GLU A 106 14.18 3.51 5.59
N TRP A 107 13.59 4.69 5.67
CA TRP A 107 12.20 4.92 5.28
C TRP A 107 12.04 6.23 4.53
N ALA A 108 11.21 6.22 3.50
CA ALA A 108 10.92 7.38 2.68
C ALA A 108 9.43 7.45 2.31
N LEU A 109 8.86 8.65 2.35
CA LEU A 109 7.54 8.96 1.85
C LEU A 109 7.69 9.83 0.60
N LEU A 110 7.22 9.36 -0.54
CA LEU A 110 7.13 10.15 -1.77
C LEU A 110 5.67 10.58 -1.97
N THR A 111 5.43 11.86 -2.19
CA THR A 111 4.05 12.38 -2.29
C THR A 111 3.93 13.60 -3.20
N ASN A 112 2.76 13.76 -3.81
CA ASN A 112 2.32 14.95 -4.53
C ASN A 112 1.09 15.59 -3.86
N GLY A 113 0.84 15.31 -2.57
CA GLY A 113 -0.30 15.84 -1.81
C GLY A 113 -1.60 15.06 -1.96
N ARG A 114 -1.81 14.37 -3.09
CA ARG A 114 -2.95 13.45 -3.32
C ARG A 114 -2.58 11.98 -3.14
N SER A 115 -1.42 11.59 -3.61
CA SER A 115 -0.88 10.23 -3.55
C SER A 115 0.27 10.15 -2.55
N PHE A 116 0.32 9.07 -1.78
CA PHE A 116 1.28 8.84 -0.71
C PHE A 116 1.88 7.45 -0.88
N ASP A 117 3.10 7.39 -1.39
CA ASP A 117 3.86 6.16 -1.57
C ASP A 117 4.94 6.05 -0.50
N PHE A 118 4.82 5.05 0.36
CA PHE A 118 5.77 4.83 1.45
C PHE A 118 6.69 3.65 1.14
N TYR A 119 7.99 3.86 1.31
CA TYR A 119 9.04 2.93 0.91
C TYR A 119 9.95 2.56 2.08
N LYS A 120 10.37 1.29 2.10
CA LYS A 120 11.50 0.82 2.90
C LYS A 120 12.75 0.87 2.01
N ILE A 121 13.79 1.54 2.50
CA ILE A 121 15.13 1.54 1.90
C ILE A 121 15.90 0.36 2.49
N LEU A 122 16.48 -0.46 1.62
CA LEU A 122 17.27 -1.63 1.96
C LEU A 122 18.74 -1.33 1.64
N PHE A 123 19.59 -1.34 2.66
CA PHE A 123 21.03 -1.06 2.54
C PHE A 123 21.81 -2.26 1.99
N ASN A 124 21.27 -2.89 0.94
CA ASN A 124 21.91 -3.94 0.18
C ASN A 124 23.00 -3.33 -0.74
N LYS A 125 23.73 -4.18 -1.45
CA LYS A 125 24.65 -3.79 -2.52
C LYS A 125 24.18 -4.42 -3.83
N PRO A 126 23.51 -3.68 -4.74
CA PRO A 126 23.19 -2.25 -4.69
C PRO A 126 22.10 -1.88 -3.66
N ILE A 127 22.00 -0.58 -3.34
CA ILE A 127 20.90 -0.08 -2.50
C ILE A 127 19.57 -0.31 -3.24
N GLU A 128 18.60 -0.84 -2.53
CA GLU A 128 17.27 -1.16 -3.06
C GLU A 128 16.20 -0.40 -2.28
N SER A 129 15.03 -0.24 -2.87
CA SER A 129 13.85 0.32 -2.19
C SER A 129 12.62 -0.51 -2.52
N ARG A 130 11.81 -0.83 -1.51
CA ARG A 130 10.56 -1.57 -1.68
C ARG A 130 9.40 -0.68 -1.28
N LYS A 131 8.41 -0.54 -2.17
CA LYS A 131 7.13 0.11 -1.85
C LYS A 131 6.38 -0.75 -0.83
N VAL A 132 6.02 -0.15 0.29
CA VAL A 132 5.34 -0.80 1.42
C VAL A 132 3.83 -0.57 1.35
N PHE A 133 3.40 0.64 1.01
CA PHE A 133 2.01 0.92 0.64
C PHE A 133 1.93 2.13 -0.30
N SER A 134 0.80 2.24 -0.97
CA SER A 134 0.38 3.41 -1.75
C SER A 134 -1.04 3.78 -1.36
N ILE A 135 -1.29 5.07 -1.15
CA ILE A 135 -2.60 5.59 -0.79
C ILE A 135 -2.92 6.78 -1.68
N ASP A 136 -4.10 6.76 -2.29
CA ASP A 136 -4.71 7.92 -2.93
C ASP A 136 -5.81 8.47 -2.02
N LEU A 137 -5.64 9.72 -1.57
CA LEU A 137 -6.57 10.41 -0.66
C LEU A 137 -7.68 11.17 -1.37
N THR A 138 -7.70 11.22 -2.71
CA THR A 138 -8.81 11.84 -3.47
C THR A 138 -10.07 10.98 -3.39
N ASN A 139 -9.91 9.66 -3.30
CA ASN A 139 -11.00 8.70 -3.25
C ASN A 139 -11.41 8.35 -1.80
N VAL A 140 -12.59 8.83 -1.39
CA VAL A 140 -13.14 8.64 -0.03
C VAL A 140 -13.37 7.16 0.32
N SER A 141 -13.65 6.31 -0.67
CA SER A 141 -13.87 4.87 -0.42
C SER A 141 -12.63 4.17 0.16
N ASN A 142 -11.43 4.72 -0.10
CA ASN A 142 -10.16 4.22 0.39
C ASN A 142 -9.82 4.66 1.82
N TYR A 143 -10.63 5.47 2.50
CA TYR A 143 -10.19 6.07 3.76
C TYR A 143 -10.03 5.04 4.87
N LYS A 144 -10.92 4.04 4.93
CA LYS A 144 -10.79 2.98 5.94
C LYS A 144 -9.51 2.17 5.73
N SER A 145 -9.18 1.80 4.49
CA SER A 145 -7.94 1.08 4.18
C SER A 145 -6.71 1.97 4.35
N ALA A 146 -6.78 3.24 3.98
CA ALA A 146 -5.72 4.22 4.19
C ALA A 146 -5.34 4.31 5.67
N ILE A 147 -6.33 4.37 6.58
CA ILE A 147 -6.11 4.41 8.02
C ILE A 147 -5.37 3.16 8.53
N GLU A 148 -5.60 1.99 7.93
CA GLU A 148 -4.87 0.76 8.32
C GLU A 148 -3.36 0.88 8.08
N TYR A 149 -2.94 1.70 7.12
CA TYR A 149 -1.54 1.96 6.81
C TYR A 149 -1.01 3.23 7.50
N LEU A 150 -1.75 4.35 7.43
CA LEU A 150 -1.35 5.63 8.03
C LEU A 150 -1.13 5.55 9.53
N GLN A 151 -1.85 4.66 10.23
CA GLN A 151 -1.64 4.45 11.67
C GLN A 151 -0.21 4.03 12.01
N TYR A 152 0.56 3.43 11.08
CA TYR A 152 1.94 3.02 11.33
C TYR A 152 2.92 4.17 11.25
N ILE A 153 2.61 5.23 10.50
CA ILE A 153 3.45 6.43 10.38
C ILE A 153 2.96 7.58 11.27
N HIS A 154 1.86 7.40 12.01
CA HIS A 154 1.39 8.35 13.01
C HIS A 154 2.42 8.49 14.15
N ARG A 155 2.64 9.72 14.64
CA ARG A 155 3.61 10.05 15.71
C ARG A 155 3.63 9.04 16.85
N ASP A 156 2.48 8.86 17.51
CA ASP A 156 2.34 7.95 18.65
C ASP A 156 2.63 6.47 18.36
N ALA A 157 2.49 6.04 17.10
CA ALA A 157 2.83 4.67 16.70
C ALA A 157 4.33 4.53 16.51
N ILE A 158 4.99 5.54 15.94
CA ILE A 158 6.44 5.53 15.72
C ILE A 158 7.18 5.46 17.05
N VAL A 159 6.72 6.18 18.08
CA VAL A 159 7.23 6.03 19.47
C VAL A 159 7.21 4.58 19.94
N LYS A 160 6.23 3.79 19.47
CA LYS A 160 6.07 2.36 19.78
C LYS A 160 6.71 1.44 18.74
N LYS A 161 7.66 1.94 17.95
CA LYS A 161 8.40 1.19 16.91
C LYS A 161 7.50 0.55 15.84
N SER A 162 6.41 1.22 15.47
CA SER A 162 5.44 0.74 14.48
C SER A 162 6.04 0.49 13.10
N LEU A 163 7.05 1.23 12.66
CA LEU A 163 7.69 1.02 11.35
C LEU A 163 8.31 -0.39 11.24
N LYS A 164 8.93 -0.88 12.32
CA LYS A 164 9.43 -2.26 12.39
C LYS A 164 8.27 -3.27 12.31
N GLN A 165 7.15 -2.99 12.98
CA GLN A 165 5.96 -3.84 12.91
C GLN A 165 5.36 -3.89 11.50
N LEU A 166 5.31 -2.74 10.82
CA LEU A 166 4.87 -2.63 9.43
C LEU A 166 5.78 -3.45 8.51
N TRP A 167 7.10 -3.31 8.65
CA TRP A 167 8.05 -4.08 7.85
C TRP A 167 7.92 -5.59 8.07
N ASN A 168 7.87 -6.04 9.33
CA ASN A 168 7.67 -7.45 9.65
C ASN A 168 6.40 -8.01 9.00
N ARG A 169 5.32 -7.20 8.91
CA ARG A 169 4.08 -7.61 8.25
C ARG A 169 4.27 -7.78 6.74
N CYS A 170 5.07 -6.93 6.09
CA CYS A 170 5.40 -7.06 4.68
C CYS A 170 6.30 -8.29 4.42
N GLU A 171 7.30 -8.50 5.26
CA GLU A 171 8.23 -9.63 5.13
C GLU A 171 7.56 -10.97 5.45
N ALA A 172 6.65 -11.02 6.41
CA ALA A 172 6.00 -12.26 6.82
C ALA A 172 5.23 -12.95 5.69
N LEU A 173 4.80 -12.20 4.67
CA LEU A 173 4.08 -12.72 3.51
C LEU A 173 4.93 -12.68 2.22
N ASP A 174 6.22 -12.41 2.34
CA ASP A 174 7.12 -12.45 1.21
C ASP A 174 7.26 -13.89 0.68
N PRO A 175 7.13 -14.13 -0.64
CA PRO A 175 7.19 -15.49 -1.19
C PRO A 175 8.45 -16.24 -0.80
N VAL A 176 9.60 -15.55 -0.71
CA VAL A 176 10.87 -16.17 -0.32
C VAL A 176 10.82 -16.61 1.14
N ASN A 177 10.33 -15.74 2.03
CA ASN A 177 10.20 -16.06 3.46
C ASN A 177 9.22 -17.20 3.71
N ILE A 178 8.07 -17.20 3.02
CA ILE A 178 7.10 -18.30 3.09
C ILE A 178 7.72 -19.60 2.57
N ALA A 179 8.42 -19.56 1.43
CA ALA A 179 9.13 -20.71 0.92
C ALA A 179 10.14 -21.23 1.95
N SER A 180 11.00 -20.38 2.52
CA SER A 180 11.94 -20.79 3.57
C SER A 180 11.26 -21.46 4.77
N ILE A 181 10.08 -20.99 5.19
CA ILE A 181 9.29 -21.64 6.23
C ILE A 181 8.80 -23.02 5.80
N LEU A 182 8.36 -23.20 4.54
CA LEU A 182 7.96 -24.51 4.01
C LEU A 182 9.11 -25.53 4.04
N PHE A 183 10.35 -25.09 3.84
CA PHE A 183 11.56 -25.92 3.90
C PHE A 183 12.12 -26.11 5.34
N SER A 184 11.50 -25.51 6.36
CA SER A 184 11.95 -25.64 7.75
C SER A 184 11.77 -27.07 8.29
N LYS A 185 12.61 -27.49 9.25
CA LYS A 185 12.55 -28.84 9.84
C LYS A 185 11.20 -29.12 10.51
N GLU A 186 10.60 -28.10 11.10
CA GLU A 186 9.30 -28.18 11.76
C GLU A 186 8.21 -28.57 10.75
N ILE A 187 8.19 -27.92 9.59
CA ILE A 187 7.21 -28.19 8.53
C ILE A 187 7.53 -29.48 7.79
N THR A 188 8.79 -29.73 7.41
CA THR A 188 9.15 -30.95 6.69
C THR A 188 8.88 -32.21 7.54
N ASN A 189 9.16 -32.18 8.85
CA ASN A 189 8.80 -33.27 9.75
C ASN A 189 7.29 -33.45 9.89
N ALA A 190 6.51 -32.36 9.92
CA ALA A 190 5.06 -32.45 9.94
C ALA A 190 4.52 -33.11 8.66
N ILE A 191 5.04 -32.72 7.48
CA ILE A 191 4.67 -33.31 6.19
C ILE A 191 5.01 -34.81 6.17
N LYS A 192 6.23 -35.21 6.58
CA LYS A 192 6.63 -36.62 6.64
C LYS A 192 5.72 -37.46 7.52
N LYS A 193 5.35 -36.95 8.71
CA LYS A 193 4.41 -37.62 9.61
C LYS A 193 3.04 -37.80 8.97
N LEU A 194 2.54 -36.79 8.26
CA LEU A 194 1.27 -36.85 7.54
C LEU A 194 1.32 -37.83 6.36
N ILE A 195 2.43 -37.89 5.61
CA ILE A 195 2.63 -38.88 4.54
C ILE A 195 2.56 -40.29 5.12
N LYS A 196 3.32 -40.55 6.21
CA LYS A 196 3.31 -41.85 6.88
C LYS A 196 1.94 -42.22 7.41
N SER A 197 1.21 -41.27 7.99
CA SER A 197 -0.14 -41.54 8.52
C SER A 197 -1.17 -41.80 7.42
N LYS A 198 -1.10 -41.11 6.29
CA LYS A 198 -2.14 -41.15 5.24
C LYS A 198 -1.89 -42.22 4.19
N TYR A 199 -0.62 -42.46 3.85
CA TYR A 199 -0.22 -43.38 2.78
C TYR A 199 0.54 -44.61 3.30
N ASN A 200 0.83 -44.67 4.60
CA ASN A 200 1.68 -45.71 5.22
C ASN A 200 3.12 -45.78 4.64
N GLU A 201 3.57 -44.74 3.94
CA GLU A 201 4.89 -44.68 3.34
C GLU A 201 5.88 -43.84 4.15
N LYS A 202 7.16 -44.21 4.10
CA LYS A 202 8.24 -43.36 4.62
C LYS A 202 8.69 -42.42 3.50
N CYS A 203 9.02 -41.19 3.87
CA CYS A 203 9.58 -40.20 2.95
C CYS A 203 10.82 -39.60 3.60
N ASP A 204 11.93 -39.64 2.87
CA ASP A 204 13.19 -39.07 3.36
C ASP A 204 13.28 -37.55 3.12
N ASP A 205 14.36 -36.93 3.58
CA ASP A 205 14.56 -35.47 3.43
C ASP A 205 14.76 -35.05 1.97
N GLU A 206 15.47 -35.86 1.16
CA GLU A 206 15.78 -35.50 -0.23
C GLU A 206 14.57 -35.66 -1.14
N GLU A 207 13.79 -36.73 -0.99
CA GLU A 207 12.52 -36.93 -1.70
C GLU A 207 11.55 -35.79 -1.43
N LEU A 208 11.39 -35.41 -0.16
CA LEU A 208 10.51 -34.30 0.21
C LEU A 208 11.03 -32.97 -0.34
N ARG A 209 12.34 -32.72 -0.27
CA ARG A 209 12.95 -31.50 -0.81
C ARG A 209 12.76 -31.41 -2.33
N GLN A 210 12.93 -32.51 -3.05
CA GLN A 210 12.66 -32.57 -4.50
C GLN A 210 11.19 -32.30 -4.82
N SER A 211 10.26 -32.86 -4.03
CA SER A 211 8.83 -32.61 -4.19
C SER A 211 8.46 -31.15 -3.92
N LEU A 212 9.01 -30.54 -2.86
CA LEU A 212 8.82 -29.12 -2.56
C LEU A 212 9.46 -28.21 -3.61
N ASN A 213 10.63 -28.55 -4.14
CA ASN A 213 11.25 -27.80 -5.24
C ASN A 213 10.36 -27.86 -6.50
N ARG A 214 9.79 -29.03 -6.80
CA ARG A 214 8.84 -29.18 -7.91
C ARG A 214 7.61 -28.30 -7.73
N LEU A 215 7.05 -28.25 -6.52
CA LEU A 215 5.94 -27.34 -6.15
C LEU A 215 6.27 -25.87 -6.41
N VAL A 216 7.51 -25.44 -6.16
CA VAL A 216 7.94 -24.04 -6.38
C VAL A 216 8.15 -23.74 -7.86
N LEU A 217 8.65 -24.71 -8.65
CA LEU A 217 8.99 -24.52 -10.06
C LEU A 217 7.82 -24.73 -11.02
N GLU A 218 6.86 -25.58 -10.65
CA GLU A 218 5.74 -25.97 -11.52
C GLU A 218 4.44 -25.25 -11.13
N LYS A 219 3.67 -24.82 -12.15
CA LYS A 219 2.33 -24.27 -11.93
C LYS A 219 1.38 -25.37 -11.50
N ILE A 220 0.96 -25.36 -10.23
CA ILE A 220 -0.13 -26.21 -9.77
C ILE A 220 -1.47 -25.54 -10.05
N ASN A 221 -2.42 -26.28 -10.64
CA ASN A 221 -3.79 -25.80 -10.76
C ASN A 221 -4.43 -25.77 -9.35
N PRO A 222 -4.79 -24.58 -8.81
CA PRO A 222 -5.34 -24.47 -7.46
C PRO A 222 -6.62 -25.26 -7.24
N GLU A 223 -7.41 -25.50 -8.29
CA GLU A 223 -8.66 -26.27 -8.20
C GLU A 223 -8.44 -27.74 -7.88
N GLN A 224 -7.25 -28.27 -8.18
CA GLN A 224 -6.86 -29.65 -7.85
C GLN A 224 -6.41 -29.78 -6.39
N VAL A 225 -6.08 -28.66 -5.72
CA VAL A 225 -5.76 -28.62 -4.30
C VAL A 225 -7.06 -28.52 -3.52
N LYS A 226 -7.32 -29.49 -2.63
CA LYS A 226 -8.46 -29.45 -1.70
C LYS A 226 -7.99 -28.91 -0.34
N PRO A 227 -7.95 -27.58 -0.12
CA PRO A 227 -7.59 -27.03 1.18
C PRO A 227 -8.59 -27.47 2.23
N TYR A 228 -8.11 -27.68 3.46
CA TYR A 228 -8.97 -27.97 4.61
C TYR A 228 -9.97 -26.83 4.80
N LYS A 229 -11.26 -27.12 4.60
CA LYS A 229 -12.34 -26.18 4.88
C LYS A 229 -12.57 -26.14 6.39
N SER A 230 -11.99 -25.15 7.08
CA SER A 230 -12.45 -24.86 8.45
C SER A 230 -13.92 -24.46 8.38
N SER A 231 -14.77 -25.03 9.23
CA SER A 231 -16.20 -24.74 9.33
C SER A 231 -16.47 -23.36 9.97
N LYS A 232 -15.83 -22.30 9.48
CA LYS A 232 -16.31 -20.94 9.69
C LYS A 232 -17.06 -20.55 8.44
N LYS A 233 -18.39 -20.43 8.56
CA LYS A 233 -19.24 -19.78 7.56
C LYS A 233 -18.63 -18.42 7.26
N GLU A 234 -17.92 -18.30 6.15
CA GLU A 234 -17.82 -17.02 5.47
C GLU A 234 -19.27 -16.59 5.21
N LYS A 235 -19.70 -15.51 5.88
CA LYS A 235 -20.91 -14.82 5.48
C LYS A 235 -20.60 -14.28 4.08
N THR A 236 -21.03 -15.02 3.06
CA THR A 236 -21.19 -14.49 1.71
C THR A 236 -21.89 -13.14 1.86
N PRO A 237 -21.32 -12.02 1.36
CA PRO A 237 -22.11 -10.82 1.22
C PRO A 237 -23.34 -11.20 0.40
N LYS A 238 -24.53 -10.89 0.91
CA LYS A 238 -25.78 -11.09 0.19
C LYS A 238 -25.58 -10.51 -1.20
N LYS A 239 -25.69 -11.35 -2.24
CA LYS A 239 -25.94 -10.88 -3.60
C LYS A 239 -27.22 -10.06 -3.51
N GLU A 240 -27.10 -8.74 -3.48
CA GLU A 240 -28.21 -7.91 -3.92
C GLU A 240 -28.54 -8.37 -5.34
N LYS A 241 -29.82 -8.69 -5.55
CA LYS A 241 -30.35 -9.02 -6.86
C LYS A 241 -30.10 -7.81 -7.75
N VAL A 242 -29.06 -7.85 -8.57
CA VAL A 242 -29.01 -7.03 -9.78
C VAL A 242 -30.05 -7.64 -10.71
N ALA A 243 -31.29 -7.18 -10.56
CA ALA A 243 -32.31 -7.39 -11.55
C ALA A 243 -31.87 -6.67 -12.83
N ASN A 244 -31.83 -7.42 -13.92
CA ASN A 244 -31.68 -7.01 -15.32
C ASN A 244 -31.68 -5.49 -15.59
N LEU A 245 -30.50 -4.94 -15.83
CA LEU A 245 -30.34 -3.67 -16.56
C LEU A 245 -29.74 -3.87 -17.97
N ASN A 246 -29.58 -5.11 -18.43
CA ASN A 246 -29.06 -5.38 -19.77
C ASN A 246 -30.15 -5.43 -20.86
N SER A 247 -31.43 -5.55 -20.51
CA SER A 247 -32.53 -5.51 -21.50
C SER A 247 -33.05 -4.10 -21.80
N ALA A 248 -32.64 -3.09 -21.02
CA ALA A 248 -33.02 -1.70 -21.27
C ALA A 248 -32.01 -0.96 -22.16
N VAL A 249 -30.77 -1.45 -22.25
CA VAL A 249 -29.72 -0.85 -23.08
C VAL A 249 -29.80 -1.33 -24.53
N GLU A 250 -30.20 -2.58 -24.77
CA GLU A 250 -30.42 -3.08 -26.14
C GLU A 250 -31.63 -2.42 -26.82
N HIS A 251 -32.71 -2.15 -26.08
CA HIS A 251 -33.91 -1.53 -26.67
C HIS A 251 -33.78 -0.02 -26.92
N VAL A 252 -32.90 0.67 -26.17
CA VAL A 252 -32.60 2.09 -26.41
C VAL A 252 -31.61 2.26 -27.58
N ILE A 253 -30.72 1.28 -27.81
CA ILE A 253 -29.77 1.32 -28.94
C ILE A 253 -30.50 1.04 -30.27
N GLU A 254 -31.49 0.14 -30.31
CA GLU A 254 -32.29 -0.09 -31.53
C GLU A 254 -33.16 1.14 -31.92
N GLN A 255 -33.71 1.88 -30.95
CA GLN A 255 -34.50 3.08 -31.25
C GLN A 255 -33.68 4.31 -31.66
N ILE A 256 -32.39 4.35 -31.37
CA ILE A 256 -31.50 5.46 -31.78
C ILE A 256 -30.93 5.23 -33.18
N VAL A 257 -30.80 3.97 -33.63
CA VAL A 257 -30.26 3.64 -34.96
C VAL A 257 -31.32 3.79 -36.08
N GLU A 258 -32.62 3.73 -35.77
CA GLU A 258 -33.69 4.00 -36.76
C GLU A 258 -33.93 5.49 -37.08
N ASN A 259 -33.34 6.44 -36.32
CA ASN A 259 -33.59 7.88 -36.48
C ASN A 259 -32.43 8.67 -37.11
N THR A 260 -31.45 8.00 -37.71
CA THR A 260 -30.44 8.64 -38.55
C THR A 260 -30.29 7.92 -39.88
N ASN A 261 -31.27 8.08 -40.76
CA ASN A 261 -31.05 7.88 -42.19
C ASN A 261 -31.28 9.22 -42.92
N PRO A 262 -30.25 9.78 -43.59
CA PRO A 262 -30.36 11.06 -44.25
C PRO A 262 -30.78 10.85 -45.71
N ASP A 263 -32.08 10.94 -46.01
CA ASP A 263 -32.56 11.13 -47.38
C ASP A 263 -33.85 11.99 -47.39
N SER A 264 -33.64 13.25 -47.80
CA SER A 264 -34.49 14.35 -48.34
C SER A 264 -35.91 13.99 -48.88
N PRO A 265 -36.90 14.93 -49.05
CA PRO A 265 -36.71 16.35 -49.43
C PRO A 265 -37.67 17.44 -48.85
N ILE A 266 -37.12 18.66 -48.88
CA ILE A 266 -37.64 20.01 -49.22
C ILE A 266 -39.16 20.25 -49.45
N LEU A 267 -39.58 21.48 -49.06
CA LEU A 267 -40.75 22.31 -49.47
C LEU A 267 -42.03 22.03 -48.67
N SER A 268 -42.78 23.02 -48.17
CA SER A 268 -42.87 24.47 -48.42
C SER A 268 -43.59 25.13 -47.25
#